data_AF-A0AA87ZJ52-F1
#
_entry.id   AF-A0AA87ZJ52-F1
#
_cell.length_a   1.000
_cell.length_b   1.000
_cell.length_c   1.000
_cell.angle_alpha   90.00
_cell.angle_beta   90.00
_cell.angle_gamma   90.00
#
_symmetry.space_group_name_H-M   'P 1'
#
loop_
_entity.id
_entity.type
_entity.pdbx_description
1 polymer ?
#
loop_
_entity_poly.entity_id
_entity_poly.type
_entity_poly.pdbx_seq_one_letter_code
_entity_poly.pdbx_strand_id
1 'polypeptide(L)'
;MFDVSGKYMTYFIPVPRFAKASDAARMDWSSFTKGYFLNRDTLVAVLLLVDASVPPQKIDLDCANWLGRNNIPLTFVFTKCDKTKGKGKKPDENIRDFQQLIAQNYPKHPPWIMTSSVTGLGRDELLLHMSQLRNYWDQ
;
A
#
# COMPACT_ATOMS: atom_id res chain seq x y z
N MET A 1 -10.97 -10.99 5.31
CA MET A 1 -10.07 -11.57 6.33
C MET A 1 -9.60 -12.88 5.77
N PHE A 2 -8.30 -13.05 5.53
CA PHE A 2 -7.73 -14.33 5.12
C PHE A 2 -6.73 -14.74 6.18
N ASP A 3 -7.02 -15.85 6.85
CA ASP A 3 -6.08 -16.51 7.75
C ASP A 3 -5.06 -17.25 6.89
N VAL A 4 -3.80 -16.83 7.01
CA VAL A 4 -2.68 -17.58 6.47
C VAL A 4 -1.79 -17.87 7.67
N SER A 5 -1.98 -19.06 8.26
CA SER A 5 -1.14 -19.74 9.28
C SER A 5 -1.54 -19.66 10.76
N GLY A 6 -2.68 -19.08 11.15
CA GLY A 6 -3.19 -19.13 12.53
C GLY A 6 -2.37 -18.36 13.58
N LYS A 7 -1.14 -17.93 13.26
CA LYS A 7 -0.22 -17.20 14.15
C LYS A 7 -0.03 -15.72 13.77
N TYR A 8 -0.28 -15.34 12.52
CA TYR A 8 -0.19 -13.96 12.03
C TYR A 8 -1.39 -13.67 11.13
N MET A 9 -2.03 -12.53 11.32
CA MET A 9 -3.14 -12.13 10.46
C MET A 9 -2.68 -11.07 9.47
N THR A 10 -2.68 -11.41 8.19
CA THR A 10 -2.51 -10.42 7.11
C THR A 10 -3.86 -9.81 6.80
N TYR A 11 -4.02 -8.54 7.15
CA TYR A 11 -5.24 -7.80 6.85
C TYR A 11 -5.08 -7.07 5.52
N PHE A 12 -5.76 -7.58 4.50
CA PHE A 12 -6.04 -6.79 3.31
C PHE A 12 -7.20 -5.86 3.63
N ILE A 13 -6.88 -4.59 3.89
CA ILE A 13 -7.89 -3.54 4.00
C ILE A 13 -8.08 -3.00 2.58
N PRO A 14 -9.19 -3.34 1.90
CA PRO A 14 -9.49 -2.75 0.61
C PRO A 14 -9.70 -1.25 0.83
N VAL A 15 -8.74 -0.43 0.40
CA VAL A 15 -8.99 1.00 0.20
C VAL A 15 -10.04 1.10 -0.91
N PRO A 16 -11.24 1.66 -0.66
CA PRO A 16 -12.24 1.79 -1.70
C PRO A 16 -11.63 2.59 -2.85
N ARG A 17 -11.46 1.96 -4.02
CA ARG A 17 -11.11 2.69 -5.23
C ARG A 17 -12.31 3.59 -5.53
N PHE A 18 -12.24 4.88 -5.15
CA PHE A 18 -13.32 5.88 -5.21
C PHE A 18 -13.75 6.21 -6.65
N ALA A 19 -14.12 5.20 -7.45
CA ALA A 19 -14.71 5.42 -8.75
C ALA A 19 -16.21 5.75 -8.64
N LYS A 20 -16.92 5.33 -7.57
CA LYS A 20 -18.38 5.56 -7.38
C LYS A 20 -18.87 5.44 -5.93
N ALA A 21 -18.12 5.88 -4.91
CA ALA A 21 -18.63 5.83 -3.54
C ALA A 21 -19.15 7.23 -3.12
N SER A 22 -20.35 7.28 -2.53
CA SER A 22 -20.95 8.50 -1.98
C SER A 22 -20.08 9.11 -0.87
N ASP A 23 -20.24 10.39 -0.57
CA ASP A 23 -19.48 11.07 0.50
C ASP A 23 -19.60 10.37 1.87
N ALA A 24 -20.71 9.64 2.10
CA ALA A 24 -20.89 8.78 3.26
C ALA A 24 -19.90 7.59 3.31
N ALA A 25 -19.63 6.94 2.17
CA ALA A 25 -18.63 5.86 2.07
C ALA A 25 -17.19 6.37 2.16
N ARG A 26 -16.94 7.65 1.81
CA ARG A 26 -15.68 8.35 2.13
C ARG A 26 -15.51 8.56 3.64
N MET A 27 -16.61 8.88 4.33
CA MET A 27 -16.65 9.07 5.78
C MET A 27 -16.48 7.76 6.55
N ASP A 28 -17.02 6.64 6.06
CA ASP A 28 -16.91 5.32 6.70
C ASP A 28 -15.49 4.72 6.68
N TRP A 29 -14.68 5.03 5.66
CA TRP A 29 -13.26 4.66 5.69
C TRP A 29 -12.53 5.33 6.86
N SER A 30 -13.02 6.49 7.31
CA SER A 30 -12.30 7.37 8.20
C SER A 30 -12.46 7.04 9.69
N SER A 31 -13.55 6.42 10.15
CA SER A 31 -13.71 6.12 11.57
C SER A 31 -13.21 4.70 11.90
N PHE A 32 -13.70 3.69 11.16
CA PHE A 32 -13.40 2.29 11.43
C PHE A 32 -11.95 1.94 11.11
N THR A 33 -11.47 2.32 9.92
CA THR A 33 -10.12 1.97 9.47
C THR A 33 -9.05 2.72 10.26
N LYS A 34 -9.29 3.99 10.59
CA LYS A 34 -8.37 4.77 11.43
C LYS A 34 -8.33 4.24 12.85
N GLY A 35 -9.50 3.92 13.43
CA GLY A 35 -9.58 3.29 14.74
C GLY A 35 -8.84 1.95 14.79
N TYR A 36 -8.94 1.15 13.73
CA TYR A 36 -8.19 -0.10 13.60
C TYR A 36 -6.68 0.14 13.58
N PHE A 37 -6.18 1.04 12.73
CA PHE A 37 -4.74 1.28 12.62
C PHE A 37 -4.12 1.92 13.86
N LEU A 38 -4.88 2.75 14.58
CA LEU A 38 -4.39 3.48 15.75
C LEU A 38 -4.39 2.64 17.03
N ASN A 39 -5.30 1.67 17.17
CA ASN A 39 -5.50 0.93 18.42
C ASN A 39 -5.06 -0.54 18.33
N ARG A 40 -4.47 -0.97 17.20
CA ARG A 40 -4.06 -2.36 17.01
C ARG A 40 -2.58 -2.52 17.30
N ASP A 41 -2.27 -2.89 18.54
CA ASP A 41 -0.89 -3.12 18.97
C ASP A 41 -0.18 -4.19 18.13
N THR A 42 -0.92 -5.19 17.63
CA THR A 42 -0.34 -6.28 16.80
C THR A 42 -0.09 -5.89 15.34
N LEU A 43 -0.25 -4.62 14.96
CA LEU A 43 -0.03 -4.17 13.59
C LEU A 43 1.46 -3.93 13.34
N VAL A 44 2.09 -4.80 12.57
CA VAL A 44 3.53 -4.69 12.25
C VAL A 44 3.81 -3.65 11.17
N ALA A 45 3.09 -3.71 10.05
CA ALA A 45 3.22 -2.77 8.95
C ALA A 45 2.01 -2.86 8.00
N VAL A 46 1.79 -1.81 7.20
CA VAL A 46 0.78 -1.72 6.16
C VAL A 46 1.41 -1.87 4.78
N LEU A 47 0.91 -2.82 3.99
CA LEU A 47 1.26 -2.94 2.57
C LEU A 47 0.25 -2.15 1.73
N LEU A 48 0.62 -0.96 1.26
CA LEU A 48 -0.25 -0.12 0.43
C LEU A 48 -0.09 -0.49 -1.04
N LEU A 49 -1.13 -1.12 -1.61
CA LEU A 49 -1.14 -1.52 -3.02
C LEU A 49 -1.46 -0.32 -3.93
N VAL A 50 -0.54 0.04 -4.82
CA VAL A 50 -0.70 1.15 -5.78
C VAL A 50 -0.68 0.59 -7.20
N ASP A 51 -1.60 1.02 -8.08
CA ASP A 51 -1.63 0.56 -9.48
C ASP A 51 -0.62 1.34 -10.32
N ALA A 52 0.50 0.71 -10.70
CA ALA A 52 1.57 1.39 -11.47
C ALA A 52 1.22 1.62 -12.94
N SER A 53 0.14 1.00 -13.44
CA SER A 53 -0.29 1.16 -14.83
C SER A 53 -1.01 2.49 -15.12
N VAL A 54 -1.21 3.31 -14.08
CA VAL A 54 -1.86 4.63 -14.16
C VAL A 54 -1.01 5.70 -13.46
N PRO A 55 -1.18 6.99 -13.83
CA PRO A 55 -0.52 8.08 -13.12
C PRO A 55 -0.85 8.09 -11.63
N PRO A 56 0.01 8.66 -10.77
CA PRO A 56 -0.23 8.77 -9.33
C PRO A 56 -1.62 9.32 -9.02
N GLN A 57 -2.39 8.58 -8.23
CA GLN A 57 -3.74 8.98 -7.87
C GLN A 57 -3.73 9.71 -6.52
N LYS A 58 -4.50 10.80 -6.43
CA LYS A 58 -4.63 11.59 -5.19
C LYS A 58 -5.02 10.73 -3.99
N ILE A 59 -5.90 9.75 -4.18
CA ILE A 59 -6.34 8.84 -3.12
C ILE A 59 -5.18 8.04 -2.51
N ASP A 60 -4.26 7.54 -3.34
CA ASP A 60 -3.12 6.73 -2.89
C ASP A 60 -2.13 7.63 -2.11
N LEU A 61 -1.92 8.86 -2.58
CA LEU A 61 -1.10 9.86 -1.90
C LEU A 61 -1.70 10.30 -0.57
N ASP A 62 -3.02 10.57 -0.52
CA ASP A 62 -3.72 10.97 0.70
C ASP A 62 -3.70 9.84 1.74
N CYS A 63 -3.86 8.59 1.30
CA CYS A 63 -3.76 7.40 2.15
C CYS A 63 -2.34 7.26 2.72
N ALA A 64 -1.32 7.33 1.86
CA ALA A 64 0.07 7.31 2.26
C ALA A 64 0.36 8.42 3.28
N ASN A 65 0.06 9.68 2.96
CA ASN A 65 0.31 10.81 3.86
C ASN A 65 -0.43 10.67 5.20
N TRP A 66 -1.62 10.08 5.22
CA TRP A 66 -2.31 9.77 6.47
C TRP A 66 -1.57 8.72 7.30
N LEU A 67 -1.15 7.61 6.69
CA LEU A 67 -0.37 6.56 7.38
C LEU A 67 0.95 7.13 7.95
N GLY A 68 1.68 7.91 7.14
CA GLY A 68 2.93 8.54 7.54
C GLY A 68 2.76 9.54 8.70
N ARG A 69 1.73 10.40 8.67
CA ARG A 69 1.45 11.35 9.76
C ARG A 69 1.09 10.68 11.09
N ASN A 70 0.56 9.47 11.05
CA ASN A 70 0.23 8.69 12.24
C ASN A 70 1.35 7.71 12.64
N ASN A 71 2.55 7.85 12.06
CA ASN A 71 3.70 6.97 12.30
C ASN A 71 3.39 5.47 12.09
N ILE A 72 2.46 5.15 11.19
CA ILE A 72 2.13 3.76 10.88
C ILE A 72 3.19 3.22 9.91
N PRO A 73 3.94 2.16 10.26
CA PRO A 73 4.92 1.58 9.36
C PRO A 73 4.24 1.12 8.07
N LEU A 74 4.81 1.46 6.91
CA LEU A 74 4.22 1.13 5.63
C LEU A 74 5.24 0.72 4.57
N THR A 75 4.79 -0.06 3.60
CA THR A 75 5.52 -0.44 2.40
C THR A 75 4.63 -0.23 1.19
N PHE A 76 5.12 0.44 0.15
CA PHE A 76 4.37 0.56 -1.10
C PHE A 76 4.55 -0.69 -1.94
N VAL A 77 3.46 -1.27 -2.43
CA VAL A 77 3.50 -2.39 -3.35
C VAL A 77 2.90 -1.91 -4.66
N PHE A 78 3.75 -1.58 -5.61
CA PHE A 78 3.35 -1.17 -6.95
C PHE A 78 2.91 -2.41 -7.71
N THR A 79 1.65 -2.45 -8.12
CA THR A 79 1.01 -3.59 -8.80
C THR A 79 0.86 -3.31 -10.29
N LYS A 80 0.68 -4.38 -11.08
CA LYS A 80 0.47 -4.33 -12.54
C LYS A 80 1.63 -3.66 -13.28
N CYS A 81 2.86 -3.86 -12.81
CA CYS A 81 4.06 -3.35 -13.46
C CYS A 81 4.31 -3.95 -14.87
N ASP A 82 3.52 -4.94 -15.28
CA ASP A 82 3.48 -5.49 -16.65
C ASP A 82 2.64 -4.64 -17.63
N LYS A 83 1.84 -3.69 -17.15
CA LYS A 83 0.85 -2.98 -17.98
C LYS A 83 1.13 -1.51 -18.13
N THR A 84 1.16 -1.06 -19.38
CA THR A 84 1.00 0.35 -19.74
C THR A 84 -0.43 0.56 -20.26
N LYS A 85 -1.22 1.45 -19.65
CA LYS A 85 -2.58 1.73 -20.13
C LYS A 85 -2.59 2.80 -21.22
N GLY A 86 -3.00 2.40 -22.43
CA GLY A 86 -3.20 3.31 -23.55
C GLY A 86 -1.93 4.06 -23.93
N LYS A 87 -2.03 5.38 -24.14
CA LYS A 87 -0.89 6.28 -24.39
C LYS A 87 -0.25 6.82 -23.09
N GLY A 88 -0.53 6.19 -21.95
CA GLY A 88 0.02 6.60 -20.66
C GLY A 88 1.52 6.31 -20.53
N LYS A 89 2.12 6.89 -19.49
CA LYS A 89 3.51 6.61 -19.08
C LYS A 89 3.69 5.14 -18.69
N LYS A 90 4.90 4.63 -18.83
CA LYS A 90 5.26 3.28 -18.39
C LYS A 90 5.19 3.17 -16.85
N PRO A 91 5.00 1.96 -16.30
CA PRO A 91 4.97 1.75 -14.86
C PRO A 91 6.16 2.34 -14.11
N ASP A 92 7.38 2.23 -14.63
CA ASP A 92 8.58 2.77 -13.99
C ASP A 92 8.53 4.31 -13.89
N GLU A 93 7.96 4.98 -14.89
CA GLU A 93 7.78 6.43 -14.87
C GLU A 93 6.69 6.87 -13.88
N ASN A 94 5.54 6.16 -13.84
CA ASN A 94 4.49 6.44 -12.87
C ASN A 94 4.98 6.23 -11.43
N ILE A 95 5.82 5.21 -11.20
CA ILE A 95 6.44 4.95 -9.90
C ILE A 95 7.37 6.09 -9.50
N ARG A 96 8.22 6.56 -10.42
CA ARG A 96 9.10 7.72 -10.18
C ARG A 96 8.28 8.96 -9.82
N ASP A 97 7.23 9.25 -10.58
CA ASP A 97 6.34 10.39 -10.29
C ASP A 97 5.70 10.25 -8.89
N PHE A 98 5.21 9.05 -8.54
CA PHE A 98 4.62 8.78 -7.23
C PHE A 98 5.64 9.02 -6.10
N GLN A 99 6.86 8.50 -6.26
CA GLN A 99 7.93 8.65 -5.28
C GLN A 99 8.34 10.11 -5.08
N GLN A 100 8.42 10.90 -6.15
CA GLN A 100 8.71 12.33 -6.07
C GLN A 100 7.63 13.10 -5.29
N LEU A 101 6.35 12.78 -5.52
CA LEU A 101 5.24 13.41 -4.81
C LEU A 101 5.23 13.04 -3.32
N ILE A 102 5.53 11.77 -3.00
CA ILE A 102 5.63 11.29 -1.61
C ILE A 102 6.85 11.88 -0.89
N ALA A 103 7.98 12.06 -1.58
CA ALA A 103 9.22 12.63 -1.00
C ALA A 103 8.98 13.94 -0.26
N GLN A 104 8.04 14.75 -0.74
CA GLN A 104 7.70 16.06 -0.18
C GLN A 104 7.16 15.99 1.24
N ASN A 105 6.55 14.85 1.62
CA ASN A 105 5.86 14.67 2.90
C ASN A 105 6.54 13.64 3.80
N TYR A 106 7.63 13.01 3.35
CA TYR A 106 8.28 11.90 4.04
C TYR A 106 9.76 12.22 4.31
N PRO A 107 10.17 12.35 5.59
CA PRO A 107 11.58 12.55 5.93
C PRO A 107 12.47 11.38 5.49
N LYS A 108 11.91 10.17 5.52
CA LYS A 108 12.53 8.94 5.03
C LYS A 108 11.55 8.22 4.11
N HIS A 109 12.02 7.88 2.92
CA HIS A 109 11.21 7.15 1.96
C HIS A 109 10.82 5.77 2.50
N PRO A 110 9.52 5.42 2.48
CA PRO A 110 9.08 4.08 2.79
C PRO A 110 9.66 3.06 1.81
N PRO A 111 9.93 1.82 2.24
CA PRO A 111 10.30 0.74 1.33
C PRO A 111 9.19 0.51 0.29
N TRP A 112 9.58 0.05 -0.89
CA TRP A 112 8.64 -0.22 -1.97
C TRP A 112 9.08 -1.40 -2.83
N ILE A 113 8.11 -2.10 -3.41
CA ILE A 113 8.31 -3.31 -4.22
C ILE A 113 7.46 -3.23 -5.49
N MET A 114 8.01 -3.62 -6.63
CA MET A 114 7.26 -3.77 -7.88
C MET A 114 6.71 -5.18 -8.01
N THR A 115 5.45 -5.31 -8.43
CA THR A 115 4.77 -6.59 -8.55
C THR A 115 3.91 -6.69 -9.80
N SER A 116 3.78 -7.91 -10.30
CA SER A 116 2.79 -8.26 -11.32
C SER A 116 2.21 -9.64 -11.04
N SER A 117 0.90 -9.72 -10.93
CA SER A 117 0.19 -11.00 -10.83
C SER A 117 0.17 -11.77 -12.16
N VAL A 118 0.50 -11.12 -13.28
CA VAL A 118 0.52 -11.74 -14.62
C VAL A 118 1.88 -12.37 -14.89
N THR A 119 2.96 -11.66 -14.63
CA THR A 119 4.32 -12.14 -14.92
C THR A 119 4.98 -12.83 -13.73
N GLY A 120 4.40 -12.71 -12.53
CA GLY A 120 5.00 -13.20 -11.28
C GLY A 120 6.09 -12.28 -10.72
N LEU A 121 6.34 -11.12 -11.35
CA LEU A 121 7.32 -10.13 -10.88
C LEU A 121 7.08 -9.78 -9.39
N GLY A 122 8.16 -9.70 -8.62
CA GLY A 122 8.18 -9.23 -7.23
C GLY A 122 7.54 -10.18 -6.22
N ARG A 123 7.10 -11.37 -6.63
CA ARG A 123 6.48 -12.35 -5.72
C ARG A 123 7.44 -12.75 -4.59
N ASP A 124 8.65 -13.20 -4.95
CA ASP A 124 9.62 -13.70 -3.97
C ASP A 124 10.16 -12.56 -3.09
N GLU A 125 10.36 -11.38 -3.67
CA GLU A 125 10.73 -10.17 -2.93
C GLU A 125 9.66 -9.77 -1.91
N LEU A 126 8.38 -9.79 -2.31
CA LEU A 126 7.26 -9.51 -1.40
C LEU A 126 7.16 -10.55 -0.29
N LEU A 127 7.32 -11.84 -0.60
CA LEU A 127 7.30 -12.92 0.39
C LEU A 127 8.48 -12.82 1.36
N LEU A 128 9.67 -12.48 0.87
CA LEU A 128 10.84 -12.25 1.71
C LEU A 128 10.61 -11.06 2.64
N HIS A 129 10.11 -9.94 2.11
CA HIS A 129 9.80 -8.74 2.91
C HIS A 129 8.75 -9.03 3.99
N MET A 130 7.68 -9.76 3.66
CA MET A 130 6.68 -10.20 4.63
C MET A 130 7.29 -11.10 5.72
N SER A 131 8.21 -11.98 5.34
CA SER A 131 8.93 -12.85 6.28
C SER A 131 9.84 -12.04 7.22
N GLN A 132 10.52 -11.02 6.71
CA GLN A 132 11.34 -10.10 7.52
C GLN A 132 10.49 -9.31 8.52
N LEU A 133 9.35 -8.76 8.07
CA LEU A 133 8.41 -8.06 8.94
C LEU A 133 7.90 -8.99 10.05
N ARG A 134 7.56 -10.23 9.72
CA ARG A 134 7.14 -11.23 10.70
C ARG A 134 8.22 -11.50 11.76
N ASN A 135 9.46 -11.70 11.34
CA ASN A 135 10.57 -11.97 12.26
C ASN A 135 10.89 -10.77 13.17
N TYR A 136 10.69 -9.55 12.68
CA TYR A 136 10.85 -8.34 13.49
C TYR A 136 9.87 -8.27 14.66
N TRP A 137 8.64 -8.78 14.48
CA TRP A 137 7.62 -8.79 15.52
C TRP A 137 7.78 -9.91 16.55
N ASP A 138 8.44 -11.02 16.20
CA ASP A 138 8.70 -12.15 17.10
C ASP A 138 9.84 -11.89 18.11
N GLN A 139 10.50 -10.74 18.06
CA GLN A 139 11.56 -10.30 18.97
C GLN A 139 11.01 -9.43 20.10
#